data_AF-D9PLH2-F1
#
_entry.id   AF-D9PLH2-F1
#
_cell.length_a   1.000
_cell.length_b   1.000
_cell.length_c   1.000
_cell.angle_alpha   90.00
_cell.angle_beta   90.00
_cell.angle_gamma   90.00
#
_symmetry.space_group_name_H-M   'P 1'
#
loop_
_entity.id
_entity.type
_entity.pdbx_description
1 polymer ?
#
loop_
_entity_poly.entity_id
_entity_poly.type
_entity_poly.pdbx_seq_one_letter_code
_entity_poly.pdbx_strand_id
1 'polypeptide(L)' 'MDPYVEKDKKWYQLAFEDALHQMGSFPEGLTSSESALRLEKYGPNKLGDEQPTSRLKVF' A
#
# COMPACT_ATOMS: atom_id res chain seq x y z
N MET A 1 15.81 -22.45 -7.30
CA MET A 1 14.55 -22.29 -6.55
C MET A 1 14.23 -20.81 -6.61
N ASP A 2 13.11 -20.43 -7.23
CA ASP A 2 12.73 -19.03 -7.41
C ASP A 2 12.32 -18.45 -6.04
N PRO A 3 13.02 -17.44 -5.49
CA PRO A 3 12.78 -16.94 -4.13
C PRO A 3 11.44 -16.20 -3.96
N TYR A 4 10.60 -16.12 -5.00
CA TYR A 4 9.30 -15.44 -4.99
C TYR A 4 8.09 -16.38 -4.85
N VAL A 5 8.30 -17.66 -4.53
CA VAL A 5 7.22 -18.66 -4.37
C VAL A 5 6.73 -18.71 -2.92
N GLU A 6 6.20 -17.61 -2.42
CA GLU A 6 5.14 -17.61 -1.41
C GLU A 6 4.04 -16.69 -1.93
N LYS A 7 3.23 -17.23 -2.86
CA LYS A 7 2.03 -16.52 -3.33
C LYS A 7 0.87 -16.90 -2.43
N ASP A 8 0.76 -16.23 -1.30
CA ASP A 8 -0.56 -15.91 -0.78
C ASP A 8 -1.39 -15.34 -1.95
N LYS A 9 -2.61 -15.87 -2.13
CA LYS A 9 -3.52 -15.38 -3.17
C LYS A 9 -3.59 -13.86 -3.08
N LYS A 10 -3.37 -13.18 -4.21
CA LYS A 10 -3.46 -11.72 -4.24
C LYS A 10 -4.91 -11.32 -4.00
N TRP A 11 -5.15 -10.18 -3.34
CA TRP A 11 -6.50 -9.71 -3.00
C TRP A 11 -7.45 -9.67 -4.21
N TYR A 12 -6.94 -9.36 -5.39
CA TYR A 12 -7.71 -9.30 -6.65
C TYR A 12 -8.11 -10.68 -7.21
N GLN A 13 -7.63 -11.77 -6.61
CA GLN A 13 -7.97 -13.15 -6.95
C GLN A 13 -8.98 -13.75 -5.96
N LEU A 14 -9.33 -13.00 -4.91
CA LEU A 14 -10.26 -13.43 -3.87
C LEU A 14 -11.70 -13.05 -4.21
N ALA A 15 -12.65 -13.72 -3.54
CA ALA A 15 -14.04 -13.28 -3.57
C ALA A 15 -14.16 -11.91 -2.90
N PHE A 16 -15.22 -11.17 -3.24
CA PHE A 16 -15.45 -9.81 -2.77
C PHE A 16 -15.35 -9.69 -1.23
N GLU A 17 -16.02 -10.58 -0.51
CA GLU A 17 -16.04 -10.60 0.97
C GLU A 17 -14.65 -10.90 1.55
N ASP A 18 -13.95 -11.88 0.97
CA ASP A 18 -12.60 -12.26 1.39
C ASP A 18 -11.58 -11.14 1.16
N ALA A 19 -11.71 -10.41 0.03
CA ALA A 19 -10.86 -9.27 -0.29
C ALA A 19 -11.10 -8.11 0.69
N LEU A 20 -12.36 -7.83 1.03
CA LEU A 20 -12.71 -6.81 2.02
C LEU A 20 -12.18 -7.17 3.41
N HIS A 21 -12.34 -8.43 3.82
CA HIS A 21 -11.83 -8.93 5.09
C HIS A 21 -10.28 -8.85 5.14
N GLN A 22 -9.60 -9.25 4.07
CA GLN A 22 -8.13 -9.17 3.99
C GLN A 22 -7.63 -7.71 4.03
N MET A 23 -8.34 -6.77 3.39
CA MET A 23 -7.98 -5.35 3.39
C MET A 23 -8.51 -4.57 4.62
N GLY A 24 -9.27 -5.23 5.49
CA GLY A 24 -9.94 -4.63 6.64
C GLY A 24 -10.84 -3.46 6.25
N SER A 25 -11.50 -3.53 5.10
CA SER A 25 -12.39 -2.48 4.60
C SER A 25 -13.83 -2.99 4.58
N PHE A 26 -14.78 -2.07 4.63
CA PHE A 26 -16.21 -2.38 4.52
C PHE A 26 -16.74 -2.02 3.12
N PRO A 27 -17.83 -2.65 2.67
CA PRO A 27 -18.50 -2.29 1.41
C PRO A 27 -18.88 -0.80 1.33
N GLU A 28 -19.23 -0.21 2.46
CA GLU A 28 -19.62 1.20 2.62
C GLU A 28 -18.41 2.15 2.62
N GLY A 29 -17.18 1.61 2.63
CA GLY A 29 -15.93 2.34 2.71
C GLY A 29 -15.37 2.42 4.13
N LEU A 30 -14.35 3.28 4.30
CA LEU A 30 -13.73 3.54 5.60
C LEU A 30 -14.35 4.76 6.25
N THR A 31 -14.44 4.73 7.57
CA THR A 31 -14.81 5.92 8.33
C THR A 31 -13.68 6.97 8.29
N SER A 32 -14.02 8.23 8.53
CA SER A 32 -13.03 9.33 8.58
C SER A 32 -11.92 9.03 9.58
N SER A 33 -12.27 8.51 10.76
CA SER A 33 -11.33 8.13 11.80
C SER A 33 -10.36 7.02 11.37
N GLU A 34 -10.86 5.95 10.73
CA GLU A 34 -10.02 4.86 10.23
C GLU A 34 -9.10 5.34 9.09
N SER A 35 -9.61 6.22 8.23
CA SER A 35 -8.82 6.81 7.15
C SER A 35 -7.66 7.64 7.69
N ALA A 36 -7.88 8.41 8.76
CA ALA A 36 -6.85 9.19 9.43
C ALA A 36 -5.79 8.29 10.09
N LEU A 37 -6.21 7.22 10.78
CA LEU A 37 -5.28 6.24 11.37
C LEU A 37 -4.42 5.56 10.32
N ARG A 38 -4.99 5.25 9.14
CA ARG A 38 -4.23 4.69 8.02
C ARG A 38 -3.27 5.69 7.42
N LEU A 39 -3.66 6.95 7.31
CA LEU A 39 -2.79 8.01 6.81
C LEU A 39 -1.58 8.22 7.72
N GLU A 40 -1.77 8.16 9.05
CA GLU A 40 -0.69 8.21 10.02
C GLU A 40 0.22 6.98 9.94
N LYS A 41 -0.37 5.78 9.79
CA LYS A 41 0.37 4.51 9.75
C LYS A 41 1.19 4.31 8.47
N TYR A 42 0.61 4.60 7.30
CA TYR A 42 1.20 4.30 5.99
C TYR A 42 1.81 5.53 5.31
N GLY A 43 1.48 6.73 5.80
CA GLY A 43 1.90 7.98 5.18
C GLY A 43 1.05 8.38 3.98
N PRO A 44 1.36 9.53 3.37
CA PRO A 44 0.65 10.02 2.21
C PRO A 44 0.86 9.08 1.03
N ASN A 45 -0.20 8.87 0.24
CA ASN A 45 -0.12 8.14 -1.03
C ASN A 45 0.55 8.99 -2.11
N LYS A 46 1.82 9.33 -1.91
CA LYS A 46 2.71 9.93 -2.91
C LYS A 46 4.00 9.14 -2.97
N LEU A 47 4.60 9.11 -4.15
CA LEU A 47 5.97 8.62 -4.28
C LEU A 47 6.92 9.62 -3.60
N GLY A 48 7.96 9.09 -2.97
CA GLY A 48 9.04 9.91 -2.43
C GLY A 48 9.66 10.73 -3.55
N ASP A 49 9.98 12.00 -3.27
CA ASP A 49 10.67 12.82 -4.24
C ASP A 49 12.06 12.22 -4.50
N GLU A 50 12.47 12.13 -5.77
CA GLU A 50 13.82 11.71 -6.10
C GLU A 50 14.81 12.67 -5.45
N GLN A 51 15.84 12.12 -4.78
CA GLN A 51 16.88 12.97 -4.23
C GLN A 51 17.61 13.64 -5.40
N PRO A 52 17.58 14.99 -5.49
CA PRO A 52 18.27 15.65 -6.58
C PRO A 52 19.76 15.37 -6.44
N THR A 53 20.36 14.83 -7.49
CA THR A 53 21.81 14.66 -7.55
C THR A 53 22.43 16.05 -7.50
N SER A 54 23.17 16.35 -6.42
CA SER A 54 23.87 17.63 -6.32
C SER A 54 24.78 17.80 -7.54
N ARG A 55 24.79 18.99 -8.14
CA ARG A 55 25.68 19.32 -9.27
C ARG A 55 27.15 19.01 -8.92
N LEU A 56 27.53 19.17 -7.65
CA LEU A 56 28.88 18.86 -7.15
C LEU A 56 29.23 17.36 -7.16
N LYS A 57 28.24 16.45 -7.24
CA LYS A 57 28.46 14.99 -7.36
C LYS A 57 28.58 14.53 -8.81
N VAL A 58 28.26 15.40 -9.78
CA VAL A 58 28.27 15.09 -11.22
C VAL A 58 29.61 15.45 -11.87
N PHE A 59 30.32 16.43 -11.31
CA PHE A 59 31.71 16.78 -11.68
C PHE A 59 32.71 15.93 -10.90
#